data_AF-A0A9U8DZK8-F1
#
_entry.id   AF-A0A9U8DZK8-F1
#
_cell.length_a   1.000
_cell.length_b   1.000
_cell.length_c   1.000
_cell.angle_alpha   90.00
_cell.angle_beta   90.00
_cell.angle_gamma   90.00
#
_symmetry.space_group_name_H-M   'P 1'
#
loop_
_entity.id
_entity.type
_entity.pdbx_description
1 polymer ?
#
loop_
_entity_poly.entity_id
_entity_poly.type
_entity_poly.pdbx_seq_one_letter_code
_entity_poly.pdbx_strand_id
1 'polypeptide(L)'
;MKMLAVLVCLSVFWVVINAAPSGSCIANGYRFQDGSIFTVPGNSQCMKHKCDNGYIRRASEGCEVDGQCHDVGNTFIKDCVIYTCEKSYKGSFSVYTSSVTRILCQDINGVCRRPGTTFKYSAHGRIYNNCKCSVQGSYRSYSCTPEPGEYYWH
;
A
#
# COMPACT_ATOMS: atom_id res chain seq x y z
N MET A 1 12.54 -23.11 76.60
CA MET A 1 13.23 -24.39 76.27
C MET A 1 13.41 -24.49 74.77
N LYS A 2 14.53 -25.07 74.35
CA LYS A 2 15.10 -25.17 72.99
C LYS A 2 14.31 -26.11 72.05
N MET A 3 14.45 -25.85 70.73
CA MET A 3 14.46 -26.80 69.58
C MET A 3 13.15 -27.54 69.23
N LEU A 4 12.75 -27.82 67.98
CA LEU A 4 13.19 -27.58 66.59
C LEU A 4 12.02 -28.05 65.67
N ALA A 5 12.11 -27.75 64.37
CA ALA A 5 11.56 -28.47 63.19
C ALA A 5 10.40 -27.80 62.44
N VAL A 6 10.36 -27.72 61.11
CA VAL A 6 11.31 -27.96 60.00
C VAL A 6 10.72 -27.15 58.83
N LEU A 7 11.58 -26.50 58.04
CA LEU A 7 11.24 -25.86 56.78
C LEU A 7 10.64 -26.86 55.77
N VAL A 8 9.50 -26.51 55.18
CA VAL A 8 9.25 -26.83 53.76
C VAL A 8 8.71 -25.55 53.11
N CYS A 9 9.63 -24.80 52.52
CA CYS A 9 9.34 -23.63 51.70
C CYS A 9 8.82 -24.12 50.35
N LEU A 10 7.55 -24.52 50.27
CA LEU A 10 6.86 -24.61 48.99
C LEU A 10 6.45 -23.19 48.61
N SER A 11 7.40 -22.44 48.06
CA SER A 11 7.05 -21.34 47.17
C SER A 11 6.31 -21.98 46.00
N VAL A 12 5.00 -22.10 46.16
CA VAL A 12 4.07 -22.06 45.04
C VAL A 12 4.35 -20.72 44.37
N PHE A 13 5.36 -20.70 43.50
CA PHE A 13 5.29 -19.91 42.30
C PHE A 13 3.95 -20.33 41.70
N TRP A 14 2.94 -19.52 41.99
CA TRP A 14 1.78 -19.44 41.15
C TRP A 14 2.34 -19.08 39.78
N VAL A 15 2.71 -20.11 39.03
CA VAL A 15 2.74 -20.04 37.59
C VAL A 15 1.30 -19.68 37.30
N VAL A 16 1.03 -18.39 37.15
CA VAL A 16 -0.20 -17.91 36.57
C VAL A 16 -0.12 -18.47 35.16
N ILE A 17 -0.66 -19.68 35.00
CA ILE A 17 -0.92 -20.26 33.70
C ILE A 17 -1.95 -19.28 33.16
N ASN A 18 -1.47 -18.28 32.42
CA ASN A 18 -2.30 -17.36 31.67
C ASN A 18 -2.91 -18.24 30.58
N ALA A 19 -3.95 -18.99 30.96
CA ALA A 19 -4.86 -19.61 30.05
C ALA A 19 -5.27 -18.49 29.11
N ALA A 20 -4.94 -18.66 27.84
CA ALA A 20 -5.26 -17.67 26.86
C ALA A 20 -6.76 -17.36 26.95
N PRO A 21 -7.17 -16.08 26.93
CA PRO A 21 -8.59 -15.76 26.88
C PRO A 21 -9.22 -16.56 25.73
N SER A 22 -10.30 -17.25 26.03
CA SER A 22 -11.03 -18.09 25.07
C SER A 22 -11.28 -17.30 23.79
N GLY A 23 -11.02 -17.91 22.63
CA GLY A 23 -11.17 -17.24 21.34
C GLY A 23 -9.99 -16.40 20.88
N SER A 24 -8.85 -16.38 21.59
CA SER A 24 -7.62 -15.76 21.06
C SER A 24 -7.06 -16.50 19.84
N CYS A 25 -6.44 -15.77 18.92
CA CYS A 25 -5.81 -16.32 17.72
C CYS A 25 -4.28 -16.40 17.90
N ILE A 26 -3.65 -17.36 17.21
CA ILE A 26 -2.18 -17.49 17.17
C ILE A 26 -1.72 -17.40 15.72
N ALA A 27 -0.81 -16.47 15.41
CA ALA A 27 -0.15 -16.36 14.10
C ALA A 27 1.34 -16.08 14.26
N ASN A 28 2.18 -16.85 13.57
CA ASN A 28 3.65 -16.75 13.65
C ASN A 28 4.21 -16.73 15.09
N GLY A 29 3.58 -17.48 16.01
CA GLY A 29 3.98 -17.52 17.43
C GLY A 29 3.47 -16.36 18.28
N TYR A 30 2.80 -15.36 17.68
CA TYR A 30 2.19 -14.24 18.39
C TYR A 30 0.73 -14.54 18.73
N ARG A 31 0.31 -14.10 19.92
CA ARG A 31 -1.08 -14.21 20.39
C ARG A 31 -1.82 -12.89 20.17
N PHE A 32 -3.00 -12.99 19.57
CA PHE A 32 -3.90 -11.87 19.31
C PHE A 32 -5.21 -12.09 20.05
N GLN A 33 -5.72 -11.04 20.69
CA GLN A 33 -6.98 -11.10 21.42
C GLN A 33 -8.16 -11.26 20.46
N ASP A 34 -9.22 -11.90 20.92
CA ASP A 34 -10.46 -11.96 20.16
C ASP A 34 -10.98 -10.55 19.82
N GLY A 35 -11.54 -10.39 18.63
CA GLY A 35 -12.00 -9.11 18.07
C GLY A 35 -10.90 -8.16 17.58
N SER A 36 -9.63 -8.41 17.90
CA SER A 36 -8.54 -7.51 17.50
C SER A 36 -8.28 -7.53 15.99
N ILE A 37 -7.90 -6.36 15.45
CA ILE A 37 -7.37 -6.21 14.10
C ILE A 37 -5.86 -6.08 14.17
N PHE A 38 -5.13 -6.89 13.42
CA PHE A 38 -3.67 -6.95 13.48
C PHE A 38 -3.04 -7.27 12.13
N THR A 39 -1.76 -6.95 12.01
CA THR A 39 -0.89 -7.44 10.95
C THR A 39 0.01 -8.53 11.51
N VAL A 40 0.22 -9.59 10.73
CA VAL A 40 1.13 -10.67 11.12
C VAL A 40 2.58 -10.21 10.89
N PRO A 41 3.48 -10.30 11.87
CA PRO A 41 4.88 -9.94 11.68
C PRO A 41 5.52 -10.71 10.52
N GLY A 42 6.23 -9.98 9.66
CA GLY A 42 6.82 -10.50 8.42
C GLY A 42 5.93 -10.35 7.18
N ASN A 43 4.66 -9.97 7.33
CA ASN A 43 3.77 -9.63 6.22
C ASN A 43 3.74 -8.12 5.96
N SER A 44 3.23 -7.71 4.79
CA SER A 44 2.97 -6.30 4.48
C SER A 44 1.99 -5.70 5.49
N GLN A 45 2.23 -4.44 5.87
CA GLN A 45 1.33 -3.64 6.71
C GLN A 45 -0.06 -3.41 6.10
N CYS A 46 -0.19 -3.62 4.79
CA CYS A 46 -1.44 -3.49 4.05
C CYS A 46 -2.31 -4.75 4.10
N MET A 47 -1.83 -5.83 4.74
CA MET A 47 -2.62 -7.01 5.01
C MET A 47 -3.03 -7.04 6.48
N LYS A 48 -4.32 -6.82 6.74
CA LYS A 48 -4.90 -6.83 8.09
C LYS A 48 -5.80 -8.04 8.27
N HIS A 49 -5.73 -8.59 9.47
CA HIS A 49 -6.52 -9.73 9.90
C HIS A 49 -7.36 -9.35 11.10
N LYS A 50 -8.55 -9.95 11.21
CA LYS A 50 -9.38 -9.90 12.41
C LYS A 50 -9.31 -11.25 13.10
N CYS A 51 -9.01 -11.27 14.40
CA CYS A 51 -9.27 -12.45 15.21
C CYS A 51 -10.76 -12.49 15.54
N ASP A 52 -11.41 -13.62 15.24
CA ASP A 52 -12.85 -13.80 15.42
C ASP A 52 -13.09 -15.20 16.01
N ASN A 53 -13.21 -15.26 17.33
CA ASN A 53 -13.40 -16.45 18.15
C ASN A 53 -12.42 -17.60 17.81
N GLY A 54 -11.13 -17.28 17.79
CA GLY A 54 -10.04 -18.22 17.51
C GLY A 54 -9.75 -18.41 16.02
N TYR A 55 -10.57 -17.85 15.13
CA TYR A 55 -10.36 -17.89 13.69
C TYR A 55 -9.76 -16.59 13.16
N ILE A 56 -8.71 -16.70 12.36
CA ILE A 56 -8.10 -15.56 11.68
C ILE A 56 -8.84 -15.31 10.37
N ARG A 57 -9.51 -14.17 10.26
CA ARG A 57 -10.20 -13.74 9.04
C ARG A 57 -9.45 -12.60 8.38
N ARG A 58 -9.47 -12.52 7.05
CA ARG A 58 -8.98 -11.31 6.35
C ARG A 58 -9.91 -10.14 6.66
N ALA A 59 -9.34 -9.06 7.17
CA ALA A 59 -10.05 -7.80 7.41
C ALA A 59 -9.81 -6.82 6.26
N SER A 60 -8.57 -6.73 5.77
CA SER A 60 -8.22 -5.97 4.57
C SER A 60 -7.01 -6.58 3.87
N GLU A 61 -6.94 -6.37 2.56
CA GLU A 61 -5.83 -6.79 1.72
C GLU A 61 -5.56 -5.72 0.67
N GLY A 62 -4.28 -5.43 0.42
CA GLY A 62 -3.88 -4.33 -0.43
C GLY A 62 -2.41 -4.35 -0.79
N CYS A 63 -2.07 -3.50 -1.75
CA CYS A 63 -0.72 -3.28 -2.24
C CYS A 63 -0.07 -2.20 -1.41
N GLU A 64 1.20 -2.41 -1.09
CA GLU A 64 2.02 -1.42 -0.40
C GLU A 64 2.90 -0.69 -1.42
N VAL A 65 2.68 0.62 -1.57
CA VAL A 65 3.43 1.48 -2.49
C VAL A 65 3.91 2.71 -1.73
N ASP A 66 5.22 2.91 -1.66
CA ASP A 66 5.88 3.98 -0.89
C ASP A 66 5.40 4.07 0.58
N GLY A 67 5.11 2.92 1.19
CA GLY A 67 4.59 2.83 2.56
C GLY A 67 3.10 3.15 2.71
N GLN A 68 2.38 3.42 1.61
CA GLN A 68 0.93 3.60 1.60
C GLN A 68 0.20 2.34 1.18
N CYS A 69 -0.98 2.13 1.75
CA CYS A 69 -1.83 1.00 1.45
C CYS A 69 -2.93 1.36 0.46
N HIS A 70 -3.01 0.59 -0.61
CA HIS A 70 -4.07 0.67 -1.60
C HIS A 70 -4.83 -0.65 -1.61
N ASP A 71 -6.13 -0.61 -1.28
CA ASP A 71 -6.95 -1.82 -1.26
C ASP A 71 -6.98 -2.50 -2.63
N VAL A 72 -7.11 -3.83 -2.64
CA VAL A 72 -7.27 -4.60 -3.88
C VAL A 72 -8.46 -4.07 -4.68
N GLY A 73 -8.25 -3.82 -5.98
CA GLY A 73 -9.21 -3.24 -6.91
C GLY A 73 -9.20 -1.71 -6.96
N ASN A 74 -8.60 -1.02 -5.98
CA ASN A 74 -8.50 0.43 -6.02
C ASN A 74 -7.44 0.90 -7.02
N THR A 75 -7.73 2.04 -7.64
CA THR A 75 -6.80 2.76 -8.51
C THR A 75 -6.20 3.96 -7.80
N PHE A 76 -4.92 4.25 -8.07
CA PHE A 76 -4.24 5.43 -7.56
C PHE A 76 -3.30 6.01 -8.62
N ILE A 77 -2.97 7.30 -8.48
CA ILE A 77 -2.08 8.01 -9.40
C ILE A 77 -0.74 8.23 -8.71
N LYS A 78 0.34 7.80 -9.36
CA LYS A 78 1.72 8.12 -8.99
C LYS A 78 2.48 8.50 -10.26
N ASP A 79 3.19 9.63 -10.25
CA ASP A 79 4.00 10.11 -11.39
C ASP A 79 3.23 10.22 -12.72
N CYS A 80 1.96 10.65 -12.63
CA CYS A 80 0.99 10.65 -13.72
C CYS A 80 0.84 9.28 -14.41
N VAL A 81 0.93 8.21 -13.64
CA VAL A 81 0.59 6.85 -14.04
C VAL A 81 -0.52 6.37 -13.11
N ILE A 82 -1.61 5.90 -13.69
CA ILE A 82 -2.70 5.23 -12.98
C ILE A 82 -2.28 3.78 -12.79
N TYR A 83 -2.21 3.36 -11.53
CA TYR A 83 -2.01 1.98 -11.12
C TYR A 83 -3.31 1.41 -10.59
N THR A 84 -3.50 0.10 -10.74
CA THR A 84 -4.51 -0.67 -10.01
C THR A 84 -3.80 -1.61 -9.06
N CYS A 85 -4.25 -1.69 -7.81
CA CYS A 85 -3.80 -2.75 -6.92
C CYS A 85 -4.51 -4.06 -7.28
N GLU A 86 -3.74 -5.05 -7.70
CA GLU A 86 -4.23 -6.34 -8.14
C GLU A 86 -3.81 -7.44 -7.19
N LYS A 87 -4.66 -8.47 -7.10
CA LYS A 87 -4.38 -9.70 -6.40
C LYS A 87 -4.27 -10.84 -7.41
N SER A 88 -3.16 -11.55 -7.36
CA SER A 88 -2.91 -12.76 -8.13
C SER A 88 -2.57 -13.93 -7.21
N TYR A 89 -2.46 -15.13 -7.79
CA TYR A 89 -2.15 -16.35 -7.05
C TYR A 89 -0.92 -17.02 -7.66
N LYS A 90 0.07 -17.33 -6.82
CA LYS A 90 1.22 -18.15 -7.19
C LYS A 90 1.15 -19.44 -6.38
N GLY A 91 0.57 -20.49 -6.99
CA GLY A 91 0.17 -21.69 -6.25
C GLY A 91 -0.85 -21.36 -5.18
N SER A 92 -0.57 -21.74 -3.93
CA SER A 92 -1.46 -21.45 -2.78
C SER A 92 -1.24 -20.07 -2.15
N PHE A 93 -0.30 -19.27 -2.66
CA PHE A 93 0.03 -17.96 -2.10
C PHE A 93 -0.67 -16.83 -2.85
N SER A 94 -1.27 -15.89 -2.11
CA SER A 94 -1.77 -14.64 -2.67
C SER A 94 -0.62 -13.65 -2.85
N VAL A 95 -0.55 -13.01 -4.00
CA VAL A 95 0.45 -12.00 -4.34
C VAL A 95 -0.27 -10.71 -4.70
N TYR A 96 0.16 -9.59 -4.10
CA TYR A 96 -0.44 -8.28 -4.30
C TYR A 96 0.55 -7.39 -5.06
N THR A 97 0.13 -6.86 -6.20
CA THR A 97 1.00 -6.06 -7.09
C THR A 97 0.24 -4.86 -7.64
N SER A 98 0.92 -3.73 -7.75
CA SER A 98 0.41 -2.57 -8.48
C SER A 98 0.76 -2.69 -9.97
N SER A 99 -0.26 -2.80 -10.80
CA SER A 99 -0.12 -2.91 -12.26
C SER A 99 -0.43 -1.58 -12.93
N VAL A 100 0.36 -1.21 -13.94
CA VAL A 100 0.12 0.01 -14.73
C VAL A 100 -1.16 -0.18 -15.53
N THR A 101 -2.16 0.66 -15.26
CA THR A 101 -3.43 0.67 -15.98
C THR A 101 -3.43 1.69 -17.11
N ARG A 102 -2.89 2.89 -16.86
CA ARG A 102 -2.84 3.95 -17.87
C ARG A 102 -1.76 4.97 -17.55
N ILE A 103 -1.05 5.43 -18.57
CA ILE A 103 -0.10 6.53 -18.44
C ILE A 103 -0.79 7.83 -18.87
N LEU A 104 -0.61 8.87 -18.06
CA LEU A 104 -1.09 10.23 -18.26
C LEU A 104 0.09 11.17 -18.54
N CYS A 105 -0.24 12.35 -19.05
CA CYS A 105 0.71 13.40 -19.35
C CYS A 105 0.66 14.48 -18.27
N GLN A 106 1.75 15.19 -18.02
CA GLN A 106 1.79 16.25 -17.03
C GLN A 106 1.74 17.61 -17.75
N ASP A 107 0.86 18.51 -17.32
CA ASP A 107 0.84 19.88 -17.83
C ASP A 107 1.83 20.79 -17.10
N ILE A 108 1.92 22.06 -17.51
CA ILE A 108 2.84 23.04 -16.92
C ILE A 108 2.65 23.26 -15.40
N ASN A 109 1.45 23.00 -14.88
CA ASN A 109 1.14 23.17 -13.45
C ASN A 109 1.31 21.86 -12.67
N GLY A 110 1.83 20.81 -13.31
CA GLY A 110 1.99 19.50 -12.71
C GLY A 110 0.74 18.63 -12.71
N VAL A 111 -0.36 19.06 -13.35
CA VAL A 111 -1.63 18.32 -13.35
C VAL A 111 -1.58 17.19 -14.39
N CYS A 112 -2.03 16.00 -14.00
CA CYS A 112 -2.09 14.85 -14.89
C CYS A 112 -3.29 14.95 -15.85
N ARG A 113 -3.01 14.98 -17.15
CA ARG A 113 -3.95 15.09 -18.27
C ARG A 113 -3.99 13.78 -19.06
N ARG A 114 -5.15 13.50 -19.65
CA ARG A 114 -5.31 12.34 -20.54
C ARG A 114 -4.49 12.56 -21.82
N PRO A 115 -3.83 11.51 -22.36
CA PRO A 115 -3.21 11.61 -23.68
C PRO A 115 -4.22 12.07 -24.73
N GLY A 116 -3.76 12.91 -25.65
CA GLY A 116 -4.56 13.49 -26.72
C GLY A 116 -5.31 14.77 -26.37
N THR A 117 -5.37 15.20 -25.11
CA THR A 117 -5.91 16.52 -24.75
C THR A 117 -4.91 17.63 -25.03
N THR A 118 -5.42 18.84 -25.29
CA THR A 118 -4.61 20.06 -25.44
C THR A 118 -4.47 20.79 -24.10
N PHE A 119 -3.25 21.21 -23.75
CA PHE A 119 -2.96 21.98 -22.54
C PHE A 119 -1.66 22.78 -22.69
N LYS A 120 -1.38 23.66 -21.71
CA LYS A 120 -0.12 24.41 -21.64
C LYS A 120 1.02 23.54 -21.18
N TYR A 121 2.19 23.65 -21.81
CA TYR A 121 3.38 22.89 -21.44
C TYR A 121 4.66 23.71 -21.71
N SER A 122 5.71 23.45 -20.94
CA SER A 122 7.02 24.07 -21.14
C SER A 122 7.95 23.10 -21.85
N ALA A 123 8.41 23.45 -23.04
CA ALA A 123 9.37 22.67 -23.82
C ALA A 123 10.57 23.55 -24.16
N HIS A 124 11.77 23.08 -23.83
CA HIS A 124 13.03 23.81 -24.06
C HIS A 124 13.03 25.25 -23.49
N GLY A 125 12.41 25.45 -22.32
CA GLY A 125 12.33 26.76 -21.66
C GLY A 125 11.26 27.70 -22.20
N ARG A 126 10.54 27.32 -23.27
CA ARG A 126 9.42 28.10 -23.82
C ARG A 126 8.09 27.49 -23.39
N ILE A 127 7.17 28.35 -22.98
CA ILE A 127 5.79 27.98 -22.68
C ILE A 127 4.98 28.00 -23.99
N TYR A 128 4.26 26.93 -24.25
CA TYR A 128 3.33 26.81 -25.35
C TYR A 128 1.92 26.64 -24.79
N ASN A 129 0.94 27.33 -25.37
CA ASN A 129 -0.45 27.23 -24.92
C ASN A 129 -1.19 26.03 -25.50
N ASN A 130 -0.71 25.49 -26.63
CA ASN A 130 -1.35 24.41 -27.36
C ASN A 130 -0.37 23.23 -27.55
N CYS A 131 -0.28 22.38 -26.53
CA CYS A 131 0.46 21.13 -26.59
C CYS A 131 -0.46 19.94 -26.43
N LYS A 132 -0.20 18.91 -27.23
CA LYS A 132 -0.85 17.61 -27.15
C LYS A 132 0.19 16.56 -26.81
N CYS A 133 -0.12 15.72 -25.84
CA CYS A 133 0.75 14.63 -25.44
C CYS A 133 0.24 13.28 -25.95
N SER A 134 1.16 12.41 -26.37
CA SER A 134 0.91 11.05 -26.80
C SER A 134 1.70 10.06 -25.95
N VAL A 135 1.19 8.84 -25.84
CA VAL A 135 1.82 7.75 -25.07
C VAL A 135 2.04 6.56 -25.98
N GLN A 136 3.26 6.02 -26.00
CA GLN A 136 3.61 4.79 -26.70
C GLN A 136 4.41 3.88 -25.75
N GLY A 137 3.82 2.74 -25.38
CA GLY A 137 4.38 1.89 -24.33
C GLY A 137 4.47 2.67 -23.01
N SER A 138 5.68 2.79 -22.45
CA SER A 138 5.97 3.60 -21.27
C SER A 138 6.40 5.04 -21.57
N TYR A 139 6.57 5.39 -22.85
CA TYR A 139 7.12 6.68 -23.26
C TYR A 139 6.03 7.73 -23.49
N ARG A 140 6.31 8.96 -23.05
CA ARG A 140 5.46 10.15 -23.22
C ARG A 140 6.13 11.11 -24.18
N SER A 141 5.40 11.56 -25.20
CA SER A 141 5.87 12.59 -26.14
C SER A 141 4.91 13.78 -26.14
N TYR A 142 5.46 14.99 -26.28
CA TYR A 142 4.69 16.23 -26.36
C TYR A 142 4.91 16.87 -27.72
N SER A 143 3.83 17.27 -28.38
CA SER A 143 3.83 18.02 -29.62
C SER A 143 3.14 19.36 -29.37
N CYS A 144 3.85 20.46 -29.61
CA CYS A 144 3.41 21.80 -29.30
C CYS A 144 3.41 22.66 -30.57
N THR A 145 2.33 23.41 -30.79
CA THR A 145 2.23 24.37 -31.89
C THR A 145 2.38 25.80 -31.34
N PRO A 146 3.31 26.62 -31.86
CA PRO A 146 3.34 28.05 -31.58
C PRO A 146 2.02 28.72 -31.95
N GLU A 147 1.64 29.77 -31.23
CA GLU A 147 0.48 30.57 -31.64
C GLU A 147 0.81 31.40 -32.89
N PRO A 148 -0.15 31.60 -33.82
CA PRO A 148 0.06 32.45 -34.98
C PRO A 148 0.41 33.88 -34.54
N GLY A 149 1.63 34.33 -34.84
CA GLY A 149 2.15 35.63 -34.42
C GLY A 149 3.34 35.57 -33.48
N GLU A 150 3.66 34.41 -32.90
CA GLU A 150 4.92 34.21 -32.16
C GLU A 150 6.10 33.85 -33.10
N TYR A 151 6.31 34.66 -34.15
CA TYR A 151 7.54 34.63 -34.94
C TYR A 151 8.53 35.59 -34.29
N TYR A 152 9.51 35.08 -33.55
CA TYR A 152 10.67 35.88 -33.15
C TYR A 152 11.82 35.61 -34.11
N TRP A 153 12.20 36.69 -34.79
CA TRP A 153 13.41 36.81 -35.58
C TRP A 153 14.63 36.69 -34.65
N HIS A 154 15.52 35.75 -34.96
CA HIS A 154 16.88 35.73 -34.43
C HIS A 154 17.82 36.38 -35.43
#